data_AF-A0A3A5H5H0-F1
#
_entry.id   AF-A0A3A5H5H0-F1
#
_cell.length_a   1.000
_cell.length_b   1.000
_cell.length_c   1.000
_cell.angle_alpha   90.00
_cell.angle_beta   90.00
_cell.angle_gamma   90.00
#
_symmetry.space_group_name_H-M   'P 1'
#
loop_
_entity.id
_entity.type
_entity.pdbx_description
1 polymer ?
#
loop_
_entity_poly.entity_id
_entity_poly.type
_entity_poly.pdbx_seq_one_letter_code
_entity_poly.pdbx_strand_id
1 'polypeptide(L)'
;MDLGALDLGTRKFWRAVGRRVDLAGEHAWLRAPMSDGAQVRDGWLEAEAAAYGGVVREGVPGAGLLRSVSELDGPGFNAADLRPEIRDFYEHTTDWRMEVWVAWSPLFWPAGELVSRMFGQRLEQLALPMRPLDVARGMDSRIAVITDADDVQQAAGWLRTIRATGDYAFSGCYSTRRLPGADRAGVHVAFPLESGNVQVFLRPDHGDDGSLWLRSPGERFGGNGAYVIAQDRGRTYASRAPIHETFHVYVDDEGVLRTDHTLRLWSASAVRLHYKLERHR
;
A
#
# COMPACT_ATOMS: atom_id res chain seq x y z
N MET A 1 -2.06 -22.13 17.51
CA MET A 1 -1.04 -21.22 18.09
C MET A 1 -1.76 -19.96 18.53
N ASP A 2 -1.55 -19.50 19.75
CA ASP A 2 -2.23 -18.32 20.28
C ASP A 2 -1.78 -17.07 19.51
N LEU A 3 -2.71 -16.46 18.78
CA LEU A 3 -2.46 -15.34 17.86
C LEU A 3 -1.89 -14.11 18.59
N GLY A 4 -2.21 -13.95 19.89
CA GLY A 4 -1.67 -12.87 20.72
C GLY A 4 -0.18 -13.03 21.05
N ALA A 5 0.32 -14.28 21.17
CA ALA A 5 1.72 -14.54 21.49
C ALA A 5 2.65 -14.24 20.29
N LEU A 6 2.18 -14.48 19.07
CA LEU A 6 2.89 -14.15 17.82
C LEU A 6 2.98 -12.63 17.61
N ASP A 7 1.88 -11.89 17.84
CA ASP A 7 1.87 -10.42 17.77
C ASP A 7 2.89 -9.79 18.73
N LEU A 8 2.89 -10.24 19.99
CA LEU A 8 3.84 -9.80 21.00
C LEU A 8 5.30 -10.12 20.63
N GLY A 9 5.55 -11.26 19.99
CA GLY A 9 6.87 -11.64 19.50
C GLY A 9 7.37 -10.72 18.39
N THR A 10 6.53 -10.46 17.39
CA THR A 10 6.85 -9.57 16.26
C THR A 10 7.05 -8.13 16.73
N ARG A 11 6.24 -7.64 17.67
CA ARG A 11 6.42 -6.30 18.27
C ARG A 11 7.73 -6.16 19.03
N LYS A 12 8.10 -7.17 19.83
CA LYS A 12 9.41 -7.18 20.53
C LYS A 12 10.58 -7.19 19.55
N PHE A 13 10.47 -7.93 18.44
CA PHE A 13 11.49 -7.94 17.40
C PHE A 13 11.65 -6.55 16.78
N TRP A 14 10.57 -5.93 16.29
CA TRP A 14 10.63 -4.61 15.66
C TRP A 14 11.02 -3.50 16.62
N ARG A 15 10.71 -3.64 17.91
CA ARG A 15 11.26 -2.78 18.94
C ARG A 15 12.78 -2.94 19.09
N ALA A 16 13.29 -4.17 19.05
CA ALA A 16 14.71 -4.45 19.22
C ALA A 16 15.56 -3.98 18.02
N VAL A 17 15.04 -4.11 16.80
CA VAL A 17 15.74 -3.68 15.57
C VAL A 17 15.40 -2.24 15.15
N GLY A 18 14.41 -1.63 15.79
CA GLY A 18 13.90 -0.30 15.46
C GLY A 18 14.43 0.82 16.35
N ARG A 19 14.00 2.04 16.03
CA ARG A 19 14.25 3.25 16.84
C ARG A 19 12.95 3.85 17.32
N ARG A 20 12.99 4.50 18.48
CA ARG A 20 11.85 5.26 19.00
C ARG A 20 11.59 6.45 18.08
N VAL A 21 10.31 6.69 17.78
CA VAL A 21 9.88 7.81 16.92
C VAL A 21 8.77 8.62 17.61
N ASP A 22 8.65 9.87 17.21
CA ASP A 22 7.59 10.78 17.62
C ASP A 22 6.71 11.11 16.42
N LEU A 23 5.56 10.44 16.31
CA LEU A 23 4.62 10.61 15.21
C LEU A 23 3.85 11.94 15.25
N ALA A 24 3.90 12.69 16.36
CA ALA A 24 3.28 14.01 16.47
C ALA A 24 4.27 15.15 16.20
N GLY A 25 5.57 14.87 16.26
CA GLY A 25 6.63 15.85 16.03
C GLY A 25 7.50 15.51 14.82
N GLU A 26 8.80 15.35 15.06
CA GLU A 26 9.84 15.17 14.02
C GLU A 26 9.52 14.06 13.01
N HIS A 27 8.82 13.00 13.45
CA HIS A 27 8.55 11.82 12.63
C HIS A 27 7.10 11.74 12.15
N ALA A 28 6.38 12.87 12.09
CA ALA A 28 5.00 12.91 11.61
C ALA A 28 4.81 12.35 10.19
N TRP A 29 5.85 12.36 9.37
CA TRP A 29 5.84 11.72 8.05
C TRP A 29 5.60 10.20 8.09
N LEU A 30 5.85 9.53 9.24
CA LEU A 30 5.56 8.12 9.49
C LEU A 30 4.14 7.88 10.04
N ARG A 31 3.34 8.93 10.30
CA ARG A 31 1.98 8.80 10.84
C ARG A 31 1.09 8.18 9.77
N ALA A 32 0.51 7.03 10.07
CA ALA A 32 -0.38 6.29 9.16
C ALA A 32 -1.41 5.51 9.99
N PRO A 33 -2.56 5.12 9.40
CA PRO A 33 -3.60 4.42 10.13
C PRO A 33 -3.10 3.11 10.74
N MET A 34 -3.73 2.73 11.85
CA MET A 34 -3.54 1.45 12.54
C MET A 34 -4.92 0.82 12.75
N SER A 35 -4.96 -0.50 12.87
CA SER A 35 -6.20 -1.22 13.17
C SER A 35 -6.47 -1.17 14.67
N ASP A 36 -7.74 -0.97 15.03
CA ASP A 36 -8.26 -1.00 16.40
C ASP A 36 -8.37 -2.43 16.96
N GLY A 37 -8.34 -3.44 16.10
CA GLY A 37 -8.40 -4.84 16.49
C GLY A 37 -7.53 -5.78 15.66
N ALA A 38 -7.51 -7.03 16.12
CA ALA A 38 -6.73 -8.13 15.57
C ALA A 38 -7.08 -8.51 14.12
N GLN A 39 -8.32 -8.22 13.70
CA GLN A 39 -8.78 -8.36 12.32
C GLN A 39 -8.91 -6.96 11.72
N VAL A 40 -8.03 -6.64 10.76
CA VAL A 40 -8.12 -5.38 10.02
C VAL A 40 -9.36 -5.43 9.13
N ARG A 41 -10.38 -4.67 9.51
CA ARG A 41 -11.61 -4.45 8.74
C ARG A 41 -11.62 -3.00 8.26
N ASP A 42 -12.79 -2.38 8.20
CA ASP A 42 -13.03 -0.98 7.85
C ASP A 42 -12.92 -0.01 9.04
N GLY A 43 -12.84 -0.50 10.28
CA GLY A 43 -12.82 0.36 11.49
C GLY A 43 -11.70 1.41 11.54
N TRP A 44 -10.57 1.17 10.87
CA TRP A 44 -9.49 2.15 10.78
C TRP A 44 -9.83 3.36 9.91
N LEU A 45 -10.79 3.25 8.98
CA LEU A 45 -11.18 4.33 8.06
C LEU A 45 -11.73 5.52 8.82
N GLU A 46 -12.68 5.27 9.74
CA GLU A 46 -13.31 6.32 10.54
C GLU A 46 -12.31 6.97 11.51
N ALA A 47 -11.44 6.16 12.12
CA ALA A 47 -10.36 6.68 12.97
C ALA A 47 -9.38 7.57 12.18
N GLU A 48 -9.10 7.20 10.92
CA GLU A 48 -8.25 7.98 10.03
C GLU A 48 -8.91 9.28 9.58
N ALA A 49 -10.19 9.24 9.21
CA ALA A 49 -10.97 10.42 8.87
C ALA A 49 -11.07 11.40 10.05
N ALA A 50 -11.34 10.89 11.25
CA ALA A 50 -11.38 11.69 12.47
C ALA A 50 -10.04 12.37 12.77
N ALA A 51 -8.90 11.75 12.41
CA ALA A 51 -7.59 12.38 12.55
C ALA A 51 -7.37 13.59 11.62
N TYR A 52 -8.10 13.65 10.49
CA TYR A 52 -8.17 14.83 9.62
C TYR A 52 -9.33 15.78 9.99
N GLY A 53 -10.12 15.43 11.02
CA GLY A 53 -11.34 16.17 11.37
C GLY A 53 -12.45 16.05 10.33
N GLY A 54 -12.36 15.09 9.41
CA GLY A 54 -13.33 14.89 8.33
C GLY A 54 -14.04 13.55 8.41
N VAL A 55 -14.46 13.03 7.25
CA VAL A 55 -15.33 11.84 7.16
C VAL A 55 -14.88 10.87 6.06
N VAL A 56 -15.35 9.63 6.17
CA VAL A 56 -15.22 8.61 5.13
C VAL A 56 -16.39 8.75 4.14
N ARG A 57 -16.09 8.75 2.83
CA ARG A 57 -17.08 8.73 1.75
C ARG A 57 -16.91 7.45 0.95
N GLU A 58 -17.96 6.64 0.91
CA GLU A 58 -17.98 5.37 0.17
C GLU A 58 -18.97 5.44 -0.99
N GLY A 59 -18.75 4.60 -2.02
CA GLY A 59 -19.64 4.56 -3.18
C GLY A 59 -19.64 5.83 -4.03
N VAL A 60 -18.61 6.67 -3.88
CA VAL A 60 -18.43 7.89 -4.69
C VAL A 60 -18.07 7.46 -6.12
N PRO A 61 -18.88 7.83 -7.13
CA PRO A 61 -18.56 7.53 -8.53
C PRO A 61 -17.25 8.21 -8.96
N GLY A 62 -16.40 7.50 -9.69
CA GLY A 62 -15.11 8.02 -10.12
C GLY A 62 -14.12 8.27 -8.98
N ALA A 63 -14.24 7.58 -7.84
CA ALA A 63 -13.28 7.76 -6.75
C ALA A 63 -11.91 7.14 -7.08
N GLY A 64 -10.86 7.88 -6.77
CA GLY A 64 -9.46 7.49 -6.98
C GLY A 64 -8.69 7.17 -5.70
N LEU A 65 -7.58 6.46 -5.87
CA LEU A 65 -6.57 6.30 -4.83
C LEU A 65 -5.89 7.63 -4.49
N LEU A 66 -5.75 8.51 -5.48
CA LEU A 66 -5.20 9.84 -5.36
C LEU A 66 -6.24 10.86 -5.77
N ARG A 67 -6.24 12.04 -5.13
CA ARG A 67 -7.09 13.16 -5.53
C ARG A 67 -6.68 13.71 -6.91
N SER A 68 -5.37 13.80 -7.14
CA SER A 68 -4.77 14.18 -8.40
C SER A 68 -3.34 13.62 -8.45
N VAL A 69 -2.94 13.03 -9.57
CA VAL A 69 -1.55 12.59 -9.77
C VAL A 69 -0.59 13.79 -9.80
N SER A 70 -1.08 15.00 -10.11
CA SER A 70 -0.28 16.23 -10.09
C SER A 70 0.23 16.61 -8.69
N GLU A 71 -0.30 16.01 -7.62
CA GLU A 71 0.26 16.17 -6.26
C GLU A 71 1.69 15.60 -6.14
N LEU A 72 2.08 14.74 -7.08
CA LEU A 72 3.42 14.16 -7.18
C LEU A 72 4.40 15.04 -7.96
N ASP A 73 3.93 16.13 -8.58
CA ASP A 73 4.75 17.02 -9.40
C ASP A 73 5.91 17.62 -8.62
N GLY A 74 7.06 17.75 -9.30
CA GLY A 74 8.25 18.35 -8.73
C GLY A 74 9.48 18.17 -9.62
N PRO A 75 10.68 18.52 -9.14
CA PRO A 75 11.89 18.41 -9.94
C PRO A 75 12.06 16.99 -10.50
N GLY A 76 12.09 16.83 -11.83
CA GLY A 76 12.28 15.53 -12.49
C GLY A 76 11.04 14.62 -12.55
N PHE A 77 9.83 15.10 -12.24
CA PHE A 77 8.57 14.40 -12.47
C PHE A 77 7.42 15.37 -12.70
N ASN A 78 6.62 15.12 -13.73
CA ASN A 78 5.46 15.94 -14.09
C ASN A 78 4.34 15.03 -14.59
N ALA A 79 3.21 14.99 -13.89
CA ALA A 79 2.07 14.17 -14.20
C ALA A 79 1.53 14.40 -15.62
N ALA A 80 1.71 15.60 -16.20
CA ALA A 80 1.29 15.92 -17.56
C ALA A 80 2.00 15.03 -18.62
N ASP A 81 3.22 14.58 -18.33
CA ASP A 81 4.02 13.75 -19.26
C ASP A 81 3.65 12.26 -19.19
N LEU A 82 2.82 11.86 -18.23
CA LEU A 82 2.29 10.49 -18.15
C LEU A 82 1.23 10.24 -19.22
N ARG A 83 1.11 8.96 -19.59
CA ARG A 83 -0.05 8.45 -20.33
C ARG A 83 -1.36 8.80 -19.60
N PRO A 84 -2.38 9.35 -20.29
CA PRO A 84 -3.67 9.70 -19.68
C PRO A 84 -4.33 8.53 -18.95
N GLU A 85 -4.19 7.31 -19.46
CA GLU A 85 -4.73 6.09 -18.88
C GLU A 85 -4.18 5.81 -17.48
N ILE A 86 -2.91 6.14 -17.24
CA ILE A 86 -2.26 6.00 -15.93
C ILE A 86 -2.85 7.01 -14.94
N ARG A 87 -3.01 8.27 -15.37
CA ARG A 87 -3.63 9.30 -14.52
C ARG A 87 -5.06 8.92 -14.16
N ASP A 88 -5.84 8.52 -15.17
CA ASP A 88 -7.24 8.11 -14.99
C ASP A 88 -7.38 6.94 -14.02
N PHE A 89 -6.48 5.95 -14.07
CA PHE A 89 -6.49 4.84 -13.13
C PHE A 89 -6.28 5.29 -11.67
N TYR A 90 -5.34 6.19 -11.39
CA TYR A 90 -5.06 6.64 -10.02
C TYR A 90 -6.13 7.61 -9.49
N GLU A 91 -6.72 8.42 -10.37
CA GLU A 91 -7.72 9.46 -10.03
C GLU A 91 -9.16 8.93 -10.03
N HIS A 92 -9.44 7.86 -10.78
CA HIS A 92 -10.79 7.28 -10.93
C HIS A 92 -10.77 5.75 -10.78
N THR A 93 -10.02 5.23 -9.81
CA THR A 93 -9.77 3.78 -9.61
C THR A 93 -11.04 2.93 -9.54
N THR A 94 -12.17 3.45 -9.06
CA THR A 94 -13.47 2.73 -9.08
C THR A 94 -13.94 2.36 -10.48
N ASP A 95 -13.51 3.10 -11.49
CA ASP A 95 -13.89 2.91 -12.88
C ASP A 95 -13.00 1.86 -13.56
N TRP A 96 -12.09 1.22 -12.82
CA TRP A 96 -11.14 0.25 -13.32
C TRP A 96 -11.29 -1.10 -12.62
N ARG A 97 -11.31 -2.15 -13.44
CA ARG A 97 -11.19 -3.53 -13.01
C ARG A 97 -9.73 -3.94 -13.02
N MET A 98 -9.27 -4.52 -11.91
CA MET A 98 -7.90 -5.03 -11.77
C MET A 98 -7.86 -6.54 -11.63
N GLU A 99 -7.17 -7.19 -12.57
CA GLU A 99 -6.80 -8.60 -12.50
C GLU A 99 -5.33 -8.73 -12.12
N VAL A 100 -4.98 -9.73 -11.30
CA VAL A 100 -3.62 -9.90 -10.77
C VAL A 100 -3.15 -11.34 -10.93
N TRP A 101 -1.92 -11.48 -11.40
CA TRP A 101 -1.18 -12.74 -11.45
C TRP A 101 0.03 -12.64 -10.54
N VAL A 102 0.32 -13.71 -9.80
CA VAL A 102 1.42 -13.76 -8.83
C VAL A 102 2.36 -14.90 -9.18
N ALA A 103 3.65 -14.60 -9.24
CA ALA A 103 4.73 -15.56 -9.44
C ALA A 103 5.73 -15.45 -8.28
N TRP A 104 5.82 -16.51 -7.48
CA TRP A 104 6.80 -16.61 -6.39
C TRP A 104 8.12 -17.18 -6.88
N SER A 105 9.22 -16.69 -6.34
CA SER A 105 10.53 -17.31 -6.54
C SER A 105 10.57 -18.68 -5.84
N PRO A 106 11.02 -19.76 -6.52
CA PRO A 106 11.09 -21.10 -5.93
C PRO A 106 11.91 -21.17 -4.63
N LEU A 107 12.93 -20.32 -4.50
CA LEU A 107 13.78 -20.25 -3.31
C LEU A 107 13.04 -19.67 -2.09
N PHE A 108 12.10 -18.74 -2.33
CA PHE A 108 11.33 -18.06 -1.29
C PHE A 108 9.95 -18.68 -1.08
N TRP A 109 9.51 -19.57 -1.96
CA TRP A 109 8.22 -20.25 -1.85
C TRP A 109 8.05 -21.00 -0.50
N PRO A 110 9.05 -21.76 0.02
CA PRO A 110 8.92 -22.41 1.33
C PRO A 110 8.81 -21.41 2.49
N ALA A 111 9.52 -20.29 2.41
CA ALA A 111 9.43 -19.22 3.40
C ALA A 111 8.08 -18.49 3.33
N GLY A 112 7.59 -18.22 2.12
CA GLY A 112 6.26 -17.65 1.89
C GLY A 112 5.14 -18.57 2.40
N GLU A 113 5.24 -19.87 2.16
CA GLU A 113 4.30 -20.88 2.67
C GLU A 113 4.34 -20.96 4.20
N LEU A 114 5.53 -20.91 4.81
CA LEU A 114 5.67 -20.88 6.27
C LEU A 114 5.09 -19.60 6.88
N VAL A 115 5.37 -18.44 6.28
CA VAL A 115 4.85 -17.14 6.69
C VAL A 115 3.32 -17.07 6.53
N SER A 116 2.78 -17.57 5.42
CA SER A 116 1.33 -17.71 5.20
C SER A 116 0.67 -18.61 6.25
N ARG A 117 1.29 -19.75 6.59
CA ARG A 117 0.81 -20.66 7.64
C ARG A 117 0.94 -20.09 9.07
N MET A 118 1.96 -19.28 9.34
CA MET A 118 2.21 -18.72 10.68
C MET A 118 1.39 -17.48 10.97
N PHE A 119 1.10 -16.65 9.97
CA PHE A 119 0.36 -15.40 10.12
C PHE A 119 -1.09 -15.48 9.63
N GLY A 120 -1.49 -16.57 8.96
CA GLY A 120 -2.88 -16.84 8.56
C GLY A 120 -3.54 -15.67 7.81
N GLN A 121 -4.85 -15.47 8.05
CA GLN A 121 -5.69 -14.40 7.48
C GLN A 121 -5.10 -12.97 7.56
N ARG A 122 -4.10 -12.70 8.41
CA ARG A 122 -3.41 -11.39 8.45
C ARG A 122 -2.41 -11.19 7.32
N LEU A 123 -1.92 -12.26 6.69
CA LEU A 123 -0.99 -12.16 5.56
C LEU A 123 -1.69 -12.18 4.20
N GLU A 124 -2.92 -12.68 4.15
CA GLU A 124 -3.83 -12.43 3.02
C GLU A 124 -3.93 -10.91 2.78
N GLN A 125 -3.99 -10.12 3.87
CA GLN A 125 -3.99 -8.65 3.87
C GLN A 125 -2.70 -7.99 3.35
N LEU A 126 -1.58 -8.73 3.24
CA LEU A 126 -0.33 -8.26 2.62
C LEU A 126 -0.29 -8.48 1.10
N ALA A 127 -1.45 -8.61 0.45
CA ALA A 127 -1.61 -8.44 -1.00
C ALA A 127 -0.96 -9.50 -1.90
N LEU A 128 -0.44 -10.59 -1.33
CA LEU A 128 0.17 -11.64 -2.12
C LEU A 128 -0.70 -12.88 -2.05
N PRO A 129 -1.74 -13.02 -2.90
CA PRO A 129 -2.46 -14.28 -3.03
C PRO A 129 -1.43 -15.38 -3.34
N MET A 130 -1.25 -16.28 -2.37
CA MET A 130 -0.27 -17.37 -2.43
C MET A 130 -0.66 -18.40 -3.50
N ARG A 131 -1.90 -18.37 -3.99
CA ARG A 131 -2.44 -19.28 -4.99
C ARG A 131 -3.13 -18.50 -6.10
N PRO A 132 -2.71 -18.66 -7.37
CA PRO A 132 -3.39 -18.09 -8.54
C PRO A 132 -4.88 -18.46 -8.63
N LEU A 133 -5.29 -19.57 -7.99
CA LEU A 133 -6.65 -20.10 -8.01
C LEU A 133 -7.61 -19.42 -7.03
N ASP A 134 -7.12 -18.74 -5.98
CA ASP A 134 -8.01 -18.07 -5.01
C ASP A 134 -8.57 -16.75 -5.58
N VAL A 135 -7.92 -16.19 -6.60
CA VAL A 135 -8.36 -15.01 -7.36
C VAL A 135 -9.39 -15.36 -8.45
N ALA A 136 -9.51 -16.64 -8.81
CA ALA A 136 -10.33 -17.10 -9.94
C ALA A 136 -11.85 -16.97 -9.70
N ARG A 137 -12.31 -16.76 -8.46
CA ARG A 137 -13.73 -16.57 -8.13
C ARG A 137 -14.18 -15.10 -8.11
N GLY A 138 -13.27 -14.18 -8.44
CA GLY A 138 -13.53 -12.74 -8.44
C GLY A 138 -13.30 -12.10 -7.06
N MET A 139 -12.83 -10.87 -7.08
CA MET A 139 -12.69 -10.01 -5.90
C MET A 139 -13.53 -8.77 -6.12
N ASP A 140 -14.23 -8.33 -5.07
CA ASP A 140 -14.89 -7.03 -5.10
C ASP A 140 -13.91 -5.97 -4.61
N SER A 141 -13.91 -4.83 -5.27
CA SER A 141 -12.98 -3.72 -5.03
C SER A 141 -13.79 -2.51 -4.62
N ARG A 142 -13.42 -1.89 -3.50
CA ARG A 142 -14.11 -0.75 -2.92
C ARG A 142 -13.09 0.34 -2.60
N ILE A 143 -13.38 1.55 -3.04
CA ILE A 143 -12.64 2.75 -2.67
C ILE A 143 -13.46 3.53 -1.62
N ALA A 144 -12.82 3.81 -0.49
CA ALA A 144 -13.35 4.66 0.56
C ALA A 144 -12.49 5.94 0.62
N VAL A 145 -13.05 7.06 0.18
CA VAL A 145 -12.34 8.34 0.15
C VAL A 145 -12.35 8.92 1.57
N ILE A 146 -11.18 9.33 2.06
CA ILE A 146 -11.03 9.94 3.38
C ILE A 146 -10.78 11.43 3.16
N THR A 147 -11.68 12.24 3.71
CA THR A 147 -11.67 13.70 3.57
C THR A 147 -11.29 14.39 4.86
N ASP A 148 -10.83 15.64 4.77
CA ASP A 148 -10.75 16.55 5.91
C ASP A 148 -12.08 17.29 6.15
N ALA A 149 -12.06 18.26 7.07
CA ALA A 149 -13.23 19.08 7.41
C ALA A 149 -13.75 19.94 6.25
N ASP A 150 -12.91 20.21 5.24
CA ASP A 150 -13.23 21.02 4.06
C ASP A 150 -13.67 20.15 2.86
N ASP A 151 -13.92 18.86 3.10
CA ASP A 151 -14.28 17.84 2.08
C ASP A 151 -13.18 17.58 1.04
N VAL A 152 -11.93 17.91 1.36
CA VAL A 152 -10.78 17.66 0.48
C VAL A 152 -10.24 16.26 0.78
N GLN A 153 -10.07 15.45 -0.27
CA GLN A 153 -9.48 14.11 -0.14
C GLN A 153 -8.03 14.19 0.35
N GLN A 154 -7.76 13.56 1.50
CA GLN A 154 -6.43 13.43 2.10
C GLN A 154 -5.84 12.03 1.92
N ALA A 155 -6.70 11.01 1.84
CA ALA A 155 -6.31 9.63 1.63
C ALA A 155 -7.46 8.82 0.99
N ALA A 156 -7.18 7.60 0.57
CA ALA A 156 -8.18 6.64 0.13
C ALA A 156 -7.88 5.26 0.70
N GLY A 157 -8.88 4.62 1.30
CA GLY A 157 -8.86 3.20 1.59
C GLY A 157 -9.20 2.39 0.35
N TRP A 158 -8.29 1.52 -0.07
CA TRP A 158 -8.56 0.51 -1.07
C TRP A 158 -8.81 -0.82 -0.38
N LEU A 159 -10.08 -1.20 -0.31
CA LEU A 159 -10.53 -2.43 0.33
C LEU A 159 -10.94 -3.42 -0.74
N ARG A 160 -10.40 -4.63 -0.67
CA ARG A 160 -10.78 -5.72 -1.56
C ARG A 160 -11.24 -6.91 -0.75
N THR A 161 -12.36 -7.49 -1.15
CA THR A 161 -12.93 -8.68 -0.50
C THR A 161 -12.95 -9.86 -1.46
N ILE A 162 -12.79 -11.06 -0.92
CA ILE A 162 -12.93 -12.30 -1.69
C ILE A 162 -14.43 -12.51 -1.89
N ARG A 163 -14.93 -12.48 -3.14
CA ARG A 163 -16.37 -12.59 -3.41
C ARG A 163 -17.00 -13.85 -2.81
N ALA A 164 -16.25 -14.95 -2.79
CA ALA A 164 -16.72 -16.24 -2.29
C ALA A 164 -16.98 -16.28 -0.77
N THR A 165 -16.23 -15.49 0.02
CA THR A 165 -16.32 -15.53 1.49
C THR A 165 -16.76 -14.19 2.11
N GLY A 166 -16.62 -13.09 1.37
CA GLY A 166 -16.79 -11.73 1.88
C GLY A 166 -15.62 -11.26 2.75
N ASP A 167 -14.59 -12.09 2.97
CA ASP A 167 -13.44 -11.73 3.80
C ASP A 167 -12.57 -10.68 3.10
N TYR A 168 -11.97 -9.79 3.89
CA TYR A 168 -11.03 -8.79 3.40
C TYR A 168 -9.74 -9.47 2.93
N ALA A 169 -9.53 -9.47 1.62
CA ALA A 169 -8.29 -9.90 0.99
C ALA A 169 -7.20 -8.84 1.12
N PHE A 170 -7.57 -7.55 1.06
CA PHE A 170 -6.59 -6.46 1.04
C PHE A 170 -7.24 -5.18 1.58
N SER A 171 -6.52 -4.46 2.45
CA SER A 171 -6.94 -3.15 2.95
C SER A 171 -5.72 -2.26 3.07
N GLY A 172 -5.53 -1.36 2.10
CA GLY A 172 -4.44 -0.38 2.09
C GLY A 172 -4.97 1.05 2.13
N CYS A 173 -4.27 1.93 2.85
CA CYS A 173 -4.50 3.37 2.85
C CYS A 173 -3.51 4.03 1.90
N TYR A 174 -4.01 4.67 0.86
CA TYR A 174 -3.24 5.38 -0.17
C TYR A 174 -3.30 6.88 0.10
N SER A 175 -2.17 7.55 -0.06
CA SER A 175 -2.02 9.00 0.13
C SER A 175 -0.77 9.48 -0.60
N THR A 176 -0.61 10.80 -0.71
CA THR A 176 0.67 11.40 -1.08
C THR A 176 1.44 11.80 0.18
N ARG A 177 2.77 11.63 0.16
CA ARG A 177 3.62 12.03 1.29
C ARG A 177 4.92 12.65 0.80
N ARG A 178 5.26 13.81 1.36
CA ARG A 178 6.59 14.39 1.26
C ARG A 178 7.47 13.90 2.41
N LEU A 179 8.60 13.28 2.07
CA LEU A 179 9.56 12.79 3.04
C LEU A 179 10.51 13.91 3.53
N PRO A 180 11.16 13.74 4.70
CA PRO A 180 12.14 14.71 5.19
C PRO A 180 13.27 14.98 4.19
N GLY A 181 13.42 16.25 3.79
CA GLY A 181 14.43 16.68 2.83
C GLY A 181 14.16 16.27 1.38
N ALA A 182 12.96 15.75 1.06
CA ALA A 182 12.56 15.48 -0.31
C ALA A 182 12.08 16.75 -1.02
N ASP A 183 12.50 16.90 -2.27
CA ASP A 183 12.14 18.00 -3.17
C ASP A 183 10.73 17.85 -3.78
N ARG A 184 10.15 16.64 -3.74
CA ARG A 184 8.78 16.35 -4.15
C ARG A 184 8.09 15.32 -3.25
N ALA A 185 6.77 15.19 -3.43
CA ALA A 185 6.00 14.12 -2.80
C ALA A 185 6.19 12.79 -3.54
N GLY A 186 5.93 11.69 -2.83
CA GLY A 186 5.79 10.36 -3.41
C GLY A 186 4.45 9.74 -3.05
N VAL A 187 4.21 8.56 -3.61
CA VAL A 187 3.05 7.74 -3.24
C VAL A 187 3.35 7.04 -1.93
N HIS A 188 2.42 7.11 -0.99
CA HIS A 188 2.49 6.46 0.30
C HIS A 188 1.35 5.46 0.43
N VAL A 189 1.70 4.22 0.75
CA VAL A 189 0.76 3.13 0.99
C VAL A 189 0.98 2.61 2.40
N ALA A 190 -0.07 2.54 3.21
CA ALA A 190 -0.02 1.97 4.55
C ALA A 190 -0.99 0.81 4.70
N PHE A 191 -0.54 -0.24 5.36
CA PHE A 191 -1.27 -1.44 5.72
C PHE A 191 -1.48 -1.41 7.24
N PRO A 192 -2.67 -1.01 7.70
CA PRO A 192 -2.98 -0.96 9.12
C PRO A 192 -2.82 -2.35 9.74
N LEU A 193 -2.18 -2.43 10.90
CA LEU A 193 -2.09 -3.64 11.71
C LEU A 193 -2.54 -3.32 13.14
N GLU A 194 -2.79 -4.34 13.94
CA GLU A 194 -3.05 -4.16 15.37
C GLU A 194 -1.81 -3.55 16.04
N SER A 195 -1.97 -2.43 16.76
CA SER A 195 -0.86 -1.74 17.43
C SER A 195 0.32 -1.37 16.51
N GLY A 196 0.08 -1.13 15.22
CA GLY A 196 1.15 -0.81 14.27
C GLY A 196 0.68 -0.69 12.83
N ASN A 197 1.63 -0.60 11.91
CA ASN A 197 1.36 -0.70 10.48
C ASN A 197 2.63 -1.09 9.72
N VAL A 198 2.45 -1.57 8.49
CA VAL A 198 3.51 -1.63 7.48
C VAL A 198 3.22 -0.55 6.46
N GLN A 199 4.21 0.23 6.08
CA GLN A 199 4.00 1.30 5.11
C GLN A 199 5.15 1.40 4.13
N VAL A 200 4.85 1.85 2.93
CA VAL A 200 5.79 1.90 1.81
C VAL A 200 5.74 3.30 1.22
N PHE A 201 6.91 3.92 1.13
CA PHE A 201 7.09 5.19 0.43
C PHE A 201 7.73 4.92 -0.93
N LEU A 202 7.01 5.32 -1.97
CA LEU A 202 7.34 5.07 -3.36
C LEU A 202 7.64 6.39 -4.07
N ARG A 203 8.83 6.48 -4.64
CA ARG A 203 9.22 7.59 -5.50
C ARG A 203 8.63 7.38 -6.90
N PRO A 204 7.91 8.38 -7.45
CA PRO A 204 7.45 8.35 -8.84
C PRO A 204 8.58 8.79 -9.77
N ASP A 205 8.76 8.12 -10.90
CA ASP A 205 9.67 8.51 -11.97
C ASP A 205 9.03 8.18 -13.32
N HIS A 206 9.45 8.87 -14.38
CA HIS A 206 8.98 8.62 -15.74
C HIS A 206 9.67 7.42 -16.39
N GLY A 207 8.92 6.70 -17.23
CA GLY A 207 9.47 5.91 -18.32
C GLY A 207 9.43 6.70 -19.63
N ASP A 208 10.28 6.31 -20.58
CA ASP A 208 10.48 7.06 -21.83
C ASP A 208 9.23 7.10 -22.74
N ASP A 209 8.29 6.18 -22.54
CA ASP A 209 7.02 6.02 -23.26
C ASP A 209 5.82 6.68 -22.55
N GLY A 210 6.07 7.48 -21.51
CA GLY A 210 5.04 8.05 -20.64
C GLY A 210 4.50 7.07 -19.60
N SER A 211 5.16 5.91 -19.42
CA SER A 211 4.89 5.00 -18.31
C SER A 211 5.31 5.59 -16.96
N LEU A 212 4.74 5.05 -15.88
CA LEU A 212 5.05 5.44 -14.52
C LEU A 212 5.85 4.35 -13.82
N TRP A 213 6.97 4.74 -13.23
CA TRP A 213 7.69 3.90 -12.26
C TRP A 213 7.40 4.37 -10.83
N LEU A 214 7.02 3.45 -9.95
CA LEU A 214 6.97 3.68 -8.50
C LEU A 214 8.02 2.79 -7.84
N ARG A 215 9.00 3.40 -7.15
CA ARG A 215 10.16 2.66 -6.62
C ARG A 215 10.39 2.95 -5.15
N SER A 216 10.67 1.90 -4.38
CA SER A 216 11.13 1.98 -2.99
C SER A 216 12.55 1.38 -2.88
N PRO A 217 13.60 2.06 -3.40
CA PRO A 217 14.96 1.53 -3.46
C PRO A 217 15.59 1.29 -2.07
N GLY A 218 14.92 1.71 -1.00
CA GLY A 218 15.33 1.44 0.36
C GLY A 218 16.59 2.21 0.75
N GLU A 219 16.44 3.53 0.80
CA GLU A 219 17.49 4.51 1.09
C GLU A 219 17.86 4.58 2.58
N ARG A 220 18.25 5.74 3.10
CA ARG A 220 18.41 5.98 4.55
C ARG A 220 17.06 6.03 5.26
N PHE A 221 17.07 5.95 6.59
CA PHE A 221 15.89 6.30 7.39
C PHE A 221 15.47 7.74 7.09
N GLY A 222 14.19 7.96 6.78
CA GLY A 222 13.69 9.23 6.24
C GLY A 222 13.62 9.28 4.71
N GLY A 223 14.11 8.26 4.01
CA GLY A 223 14.01 8.12 2.55
C GLY A 223 12.99 7.05 2.12
N ASN A 224 12.85 6.89 0.81
CA ASN A 224 11.92 5.92 0.21
C ASN A 224 12.24 4.48 0.64
N GLY A 225 11.21 3.66 0.81
CA GLY A 225 11.37 2.33 1.38
C GLY A 225 10.14 1.84 2.14
N ALA A 226 10.17 0.56 2.49
CA ALA A 226 9.23 -0.03 3.42
C ALA A 226 9.65 0.21 4.88
N TYR A 227 8.68 0.54 5.72
CA TYR A 227 8.83 0.76 7.15
C TYR A 227 7.79 -0.06 7.90
N VAL A 228 8.16 -0.52 9.10
CA VAL A 228 7.25 -1.14 10.06
C VAL A 228 7.18 -0.25 11.28
N ILE A 229 5.96 0.15 11.63
CA ILE A 229 5.65 0.89 12.85
C ILE A 229 5.05 -0.08 13.85
N ALA A 230 5.60 -0.10 15.05
CA ALA A 230 5.10 -0.91 16.15
C ALA A 230 4.95 -0.06 17.40
N GLN A 231 3.77 -0.13 18.03
CA GLN A 231 3.52 0.42 19.34
C GLN A 231 3.76 -0.66 20.40
N ASP A 232 4.49 -0.34 21.46
CA ASP A 232 4.72 -1.22 22.61
C ASP A 232 4.77 -0.38 23.89
N ARG A 233 3.92 -0.71 24.86
CA ARG A 233 3.83 -0.06 26.19
C ARG A 233 3.78 1.48 26.12
N GLY A 234 2.91 2.01 25.26
CA GLY A 234 2.71 3.46 25.09
C GLY A 234 3.87 4.18 24.38
N ARG A 235 4.78 3.45 23.72
CA ARG A 235 5.86 4.02 22.91
C ARG A 235 5.79 3.49 21.49
N THR A 236 6.15 4.34 20.54
CA THR A 236 6.17 4.00 19.12
C THR A 236 7.60 3.78 18.63
N TYR A 237 7.79 2.72 17.87
CA TYR A 237 9.06 2.35 17.26
C TYR A 237 8.87 2.23 15.75
N ALA A 238 9.87 2.67 15.00
CA ALA A 238 9.94 2.51 13.56
C ALA A 238 11.19 1.72 13.17
N SER A 239 11.01 0.79 12.25
CA SER A 239 12.06 0.00 11.64
C SER A 239 11.95 0.09 10.13
N ARG A 240 13.08 0.04 9.43
CA ARG A 240 13.07 -0.19 7.99
C ARG A 240 12.90 -1.68 7.74
N ALA A 241 11.99 -2.04 6.85
CA ALA A 241 11.92 -3.39 6.33
C ALA A 241 12.92 -3.55 5.17
N PRO A 242 13.59 -4.69 5.05
CA PRO A 242 14.49 -4.98 3.93
C PRO A 242 13.70 -5.33 2.65
N ILE A 243 12.59 -4.64 2.39
CA ILE A 243 11.69 -4.85 1.27
C ILE A 243 11.90 -3.70 0.29
N HIS A 244 12.09 -4.04 -0.97
CA HIS A 244 12.22 -3.10 -2.07
C HIS A 244 11.19 -3.46 -3.13
N GLU A 245 10.33 -2.52 -3.43
CA GLU A 245 9.26 -2.66 -4.41
C GLU A 245 9.53 -1.78 -5.62
N THR A 246 9.12 -2.27 -6.77
CA THR A 246 9.20 -1.57 -8.03
C THR A 246 7.96 -1.90 -8.82
N PHE A 247 7.16 -0.87 -9.10
CA PHE A 247 6.02 -0.94 -9.99
C PHE A 247 6.39 -0.23 -11.28
N HIS A 248 6.08 -0.85 -12.41
CA HIS A 248 6.10 -0.25 -13.74
C HIS A 248 4.70 -0.30 -14.29
N VAL A 249 4.05 0.86 -14.36
CA VAL A 249 2.68 1.02 -14.89
C VAL A 249 2.80 1.56 -16.30
N TYR A 250 2.35 0.80 -17.29
CA TYR A 250 2.52 1.11 -18.71
C TYR A 250 1.30 0.68 -19.52
N VAL A 251 1.16 1.23 -20.72
CA VAL A 251 0.19 0.77 -21.70
C VAL A 251 0.92 -0.15 -22.67
N ASP A 252 0.44 -1.37 -22.84
CA ASP A 252 1.05 -2.32 -23.77
C ASP A 252 0.77 -1.96 -25.24
N ASP A 253 1.31 -2.76 -26.16
CA ASP A 253 1.14 -2.65 -27.59
C ASP A 253 -0.31 -2.90 -28.07
N GLU A 254 -1.15 -3.52 -27.24
CA GLU A 254 -2.58 -3.70 -27.48
C GLU A 254 -3.44 -2.55 -26.91
N GLY A 255 -2.81 -1.54 -26.27
CA GLY A 255 -3.51 -0.42 -25.65
C GLY A 255 -4.11 -0.74 -24.28
N VAL A 256 -3.69 -1.83 -23.65
CA VAL A 256 -4.15 -2.26 -22.33
C VAL A 256 -3.22 -1.72 -21.25
N LEU A 257 -3.80 -1.11 -20.21
CA LEU A 257 -3.05 -0.65 -19.06
C LEU A 257 -2.60 -1.85 -18.22
N ARG A 258 -1.29 -1.95 -17.96
CA ARG A 258 -0.66 -3.04 -17.21
C ARG A 258 0.26 -2.50 -16.14
N THR A 259 0.50 -3.34 -15.13
CA THR A 259 1.51 -3.06 -14.11
C THR A 259 2.38 -4.28 -13.88
N ASP A 260 3.69 -4.12 -13.98
CA ASP A 260 4.66 -5.09 -13.48
C ASP A 260 5.15 -4.65 -12.10
N HIS A 261 4.93 -5.49 -11.08
CA HIS A 261 5.36 -5.23 -9.71
C HIS A 261 6.36 -6.30 -9.28
N THR A 262 7.57 -5.89 -8.95
CA THR A 262 8.58 -6.76 -8.34
C THR A 262 8.81 -6.40 -6.89
N LEU A 263 8.72 -7.40 -6.00
CA LEU A 263 9.06 -7.30 -4.60
C LEU A 263 10.36 -8.07 -4.33
N ARG A 264 11.37 -7.37 -3.84
CA ARG A 264 12.67 -7.92 -3.47
C ARG A 264 12.84 -7.87 -1.96
N LEU A 265 13.32 -8.98 -1.39
CA LEU A 265 13.81 -9.03 -0.02
C LEU A 265 15.34 -8.90 -0.09
N TRP A 266 15.87 -7.80 0.45
CA TRP A 266 17.24 -7.35 0.17
C TRP A 266 17.50 -7.32 -1.35
N SER A 267 18.52 -8.02 -1.84
CA SER A 267 18.84 -8.08 -3.27
C SER A 267 18.09 -9.17 -4.02
N ALA A 268 17.36 -10.07 -3.35
CA ALA A 268 16.75 -11.23 -3.98
C ALA A 268 15.29 -10.98 -4.39
N SER A 269 14.94 -11.33 -5.64
CA SER A 269 13.55 -11.26 -6.11
C SER A 269 12.73 -12.32 -5.40
N ALA A 270 11.81 -11.89 -4.53
CA ALA A 270 10.95 -12.77 -3.76
C ALA A 270 9.67 -13.07 -4.55
N VAL A 271 9.03 -12.02 -5.07
CA VAL A 271 7.75 -12.12 -5.78
C VAL A 271 7.70 -11.18 -6.96
N ARG A 272 7.03 -11.62 -8.03
CA ARG A 272 6.62 -10.79 -9.14
C ARG A 272 5.11 -10.87 -9.28
N LEU A 273 4.48 -9.73 -9.48
CA LEU A 273 3.07 -9.61 -9.77
C LEU A 273 2.90 -8.90 -11.10
N HIS A 274 1.92 -9.34 -11.86
CA HIS A 274 1.48 -8.68 -13.06
C HIS A 274 0.04 -8.27 -12.86
N TYR A 275 -0.32 -7.06 -13.27
CA TYR A 275 -1.69 -6.55 -13.21
C TYR A 275 -2.16 -6.18 -14.60
N LYS A 276 -3.42 -6.51 -14.88
CA LYS A 276 -4.15 -6.01 -16.04
C LYS A 276 -5.24 -5.10 -15.52
N LEU A 277 -5.27 -3.87 -16.03
CA LEU A 277 -6.19 -2.82 -15.64
C LEU A 277 -7.09 -2.52 -16.82
N GLU A 278 -8.39 -2.80 -16.66
CA GLU A 278 -9.40 -2.60 -17.69
C GLU A 278 -10.43 -1.60 -17.20
N ARG A 279 -10.62 -0.50 -17.94
CA ARG A 279 -11.65 0.46 -17.61
C ARG A 279 -13.04 -0.15 -17.83
N HIS A 280 -13.94 0.04 -16.87
CA HIS A 280 -15.35 -0.25 -17.05
C HIS A 280 -15.88 0.59 -18.22
N ARG A 281 -16.51 -0.09 -19.19
CA ARG A 281 -17.19 0.55 -20.32
C ARG A 281 -18.53 1.12 -19.88
#